data_AF-Q64UV7-F1
#
_entry.id   AF-Q64UV7-F1
#
_cell.length_a   1.000
_cell.length_b   1.000
_cell.length_c   1.000
_cell.angle_alpha   90.00
_cell.angle_beta   90.00
_cell.angle_gamma   90.00
#
_symmetry.space_group_name_H-M   'P 1'
#
loop_
_entity.id
_entity.type
_entity.pdbx_description
1 polymer ?
#
loop_
_entity_poly.entity_id
_entity_poly.type
_entity_poly.pdbx_seq_one_letter_code
_entity_poly.pdbx_strand_id
1 'polypeptide(L)'
;MTDFNWMLWIVTPIIIVYYLYRHVWPAVRKFIRLFQGIRINPRSHLTEAEYKKLSVGSLYALQQGAYLNSLTLDIKDKLPTILADWWGICNAQDAKQTLEYLGKKGFAYYFPHVYQAFLLDDEEAKDRIFQQHMDSQEDYDKAVEQLHNLEDCYDELLECGTITCREDLLRYGVTGWDAGRLNFMARACYDMKYISEDEAWHYINHAYEMVHSRFSSWHDFAMSYVIGRALWGGKSASNSGMMYMAEDLLKSEKSPWTKIEW
;
A
#
# COMPACT_ATOMS: atom_id res chain seq x y z
N MET A 1 -24.93 39.65 -43.85
CA MET A 1 -23.57 39.74 -43.27
C MET A 1 -23.70 39.66 -41.75
N THR A 2 -24.04 38.49 -41.20
CA THR A 2 -24.31 38.32 -39.75
C THR A 2 -24.18 36.87 -39.23
N ASP A 3 -23.68 35.90 -40.00
CA ASP A 3 -23.60 34.50 -39.55
C ASP A 3 -22.26 34.09 -38.94
N PHE A 4 -21.26 34.97 -38.96
CA PHE A 4 -19.90 34.62 -38.49
C PHE A 4 -19.64 34.94 -37.01
N ASN A 5 -20.49 35.76 -36.40
CA ASN A 5 -20.26 36.28 -35.04
C ASN A 5 -20.62 35.24 -33.97
N TRP A 6 -21.76 34.53 -34.11
CA TRP A 6 -22.21 33.55 -33.12
C TRP A 6 -21.26 32.35 -33.00
N MET A 7 -20.63 31.94 -34.11
CA MET A 7 -19.70 30.83 -34.14
C MET A 7 -18.43 31.15 -33.33
N LEU A 8 -17.94 32.39 -33.38
CA LEU A 8 -16.82 32.85 -32.55
C LEU A 8 -17.18 32.88 -31.06
N TRP A 9 -18.41 33.26 -30.70
CA TRP A 9 -18.86 33.30 -29.30
C TRP A 9 -19.19 31.91 -28.71
N ILE A 10 -19.41 30.88 -29.53
CA ILE A 10 -19.69 29.51 -29.06
C ILE A 10 -18.47 28.59 -29.19
N VAL A 11 -17.76 28.63 -30.32
CA VAL A 11 -16.65 27.71 -30.59
C VAL A 11 -15.41 28.09 -29.79
N THR A 12 -15.12 29.39 -29.62
CA THR A 12 -13.94 29.84 -28.86
C THR A 12 -14.02 29.42 -27.38
N PRO A 13 -15.15 29.58 -26.66
CA PRO A 13 -15.28 29.05 -25.30
C PRO A 13 -15.17 27.53 -25.22
N ILE A 14 -15.71 26.77 -26.18
CA ILE A 14 -15.59 25.31 -26.20
C ILE A 14 -14.13 24.87 -26.33
N ILE A 15 -13.36 25.52 -27.21
CA ILE A 15 -11.93 25.25 -27.38
C ILE A 15 -11.16 25.61 -26.11
N ILE A 16 -11.48 26.74 -25.47
CA ILE A 16 -10.85 27.15 -24.20
C ILE A 16 -11.20 26.16 -23.09
N VAL A 17 -12.47 25.75 -22.95
CA VAL A 17 -12.90 24.76 -21.95
C VAL A 17 -12.25 23.41 -22.22
N TYR A 18 -12.18 22.97 -23.47
CA TYR A 18 -11.47 21.73 -23.84
C TYR A 18 -9.98 21.82 -23.54
N TYR A 19 -9.34 22.96 -23.83
CA TYR A 19 -7.93 23.20 -23.54
C TYR A 19 -7.66 23.21 -22.03
N LEU A 20 -8.48 23.92 -21.25
CA LEU A 20 -8.41 23.94 -19.78
C LEU A 20 -8.67 22.54 -19.20
N TYR A 21 -9.66 21.81 -19.72
CA TYR A 21 -9.94 20.42 -19.34
C TYR A 21 -8.77 19.49 -19.69
N ARG A 22 -8.05 19.73 -20.77
CA ARG A 22 -6.93 18.88 -21.18
C ARG A 22 -5.62 19.22 -20.46
N HIS A 23 -5.36 20.49 -20.19
CA HIS A 23 -4.06 20.97 -19.71
C HIS A 23 -4.04 21.44 -18.25
N VAL A 24 -5.15 22.00 -17.74
CA VAL A 24 -5.24 22.53 -16.36
C VAL A 24 -5.91 21.53 -15.41
N TRP A 25 -6.95 20.84 -15.89
CA TRP A 25 -7.66 19.84 -15.10
C TRP A 25 -6.79 18.68 -14.57
N PRO A 26 -5.77 18.15 -15.27
CA PRO A 26 -4.89 17.15 -14.68
C PRO A 26 -4.16 17.65 -13.42
N ALA A 27 -3.69 18.89 -13.44
CA ALA A 27 -3.05 19.51 -12.28
C ALA A 27 -4.05 19.76 -11.14
N VAL A 28 -5.24 20.27 -11.46
CA VAL A 28 -6.32 20.47 -10.49
C VAL A 28 -6.78 19.14 -9.89
N ARG A 29 -6.93 18.10 -10.70
CA ARG A 29 -7.30 16.74 -10.27
C ARG A 29 -6.22 16.15 -9.36
N LYS A 30 -4.94 16.42 -9.63
CA LYS A 30 -3.82 16.02 -8.76
C LYS A 30 -3.91 16.68 -7.39
N PHE A 31 -4.17 17.99 -7.35
CA PHE A 31 -4.37 18.74 -6.10
C PHE A 31 -5.62 18.27 -5.34
N ILE A 32 -6.76 18.12 -6.02
CA ILE A 32 -8.01 17.65 -5.40
C ILE A 32 -7.84 16.24 -4.81
N ARG A 33 -7.18 15.32 -5.53
CA ARG A 33 -6.92 13.94 -5.03
C ARG A 33 -6.09 13.91 -3.75
N LEU A 34 -5.16 14.84 -3.57
CA LEU A 34 -4.34 14.93 -2.34
C LEU A 34 -5.17 15.27 -1.10
N PHE A 35 -6.36 15.87 -1.26
CA PHE A 35 -7.25 16.25 -0.16
C PHE A 35 -8.53 15.39 -0.07
N GLN A 36 -8.70 14.39 -0.93
CA GLN A 36 -10.00 13.70 -1.09
C GLN A 36 -10.25 12.52 -0.13
N GLY A 37 -9.29 12.13 0.72
CA GLY A 37 -9.44 10.99 1.62
C GLY A 37 -9.82 9.70 0.87
N ILE A 38 -10.75 8.92 1.43
CA ILE A 38 -11.25 7.68 0.82
C ILE A 38 -11.95 7.94 -0.53
N ARG A 39 -11.41 7.33 -1.60
CA ARG A 39 -11.98 7.37 -2.95
C ARG A 39 -12.64 6.04 -3.32
N ILE A 40 -13.91 6.11 -3.72
CA ILE A 40 -14.72 4.97 -4.17
C ILE A 40 -15.11 5.20 -5.64
N ASN A 41 -14.89 4.19 -6.48
CA ASN A 41 -15.34 4.14 -7.86
C ASN A 41 -16.85 3.81 -7.90
N PRO A 42 -17.70 4.75 -8.36
CA PRO A 42 -19.15 4.52 -8.44
C PRO A 42 -19.55 3.52 -9.55
N ARG A 43 -18.63 3.17 -10.45
CA ARG A 43 -18.83 2.21 -11.53
C ARG A 43 -18.23 0.84 -11.22
N SER A 44 -17.88 0.59 -9.97
CA SER A 44 -17.41 -0.73 -9.58
C SER A 44 -18.55 -1.73 -9.60
N HIS A 45 -18.27 -2.92 -10.11
CA HIS A 45 -19.19 -4.06 -10.16
C HIS A 45 -18.61 -5.28 -9.43
N LEU A 46 -17.65 -5.06 -8.52
CA LEU A 46 -17.09 -6.14 -7.72
C LEU A 46 -18.19 -6.81 -6.89
N THR A 47 -18.16 -8.13 -6.85
CA THR A 47 -18.89 -8.90 -5.84
C THR A 47 -18.36 -8.56 -4.45
N GLU A 48 -19.14 -8.86 -3.41
CA GLU A 48 -18.72 -8.64 -2.02
C GLU A 48 -17.43 -9.41 -1.69
N ALA A 49 -17.29 -10.64 -2.18
CA ALA A 49 -16.10 -11.46 -1.99
C ALA A 49 -14.86 -10.85 -2.66
N GLU A 50 -14.98 -10.36 -3.90
CA GLU A 50 -13.91 -9.64 -4.59
C GLU A 50 -13.54 -8.34 -3.88
N TYR A 51 -14.55 -7.60 -3.42
CA TYR A 51 -14.34 -6.35 -2.69
C TYR A 51 -13.60 -6.62 -1.37
N LYS A 52 -13.95 -7.69 -0.65
CA LYS A 52 -13.26 -8.13 0.58
C LYS A 52 -11.77 -8.38 0.33
N LYS A 53 -11.45 -9.16 -0.70
CA LYS A 53 -10.06 -9.48 -1.08
C LYS A 53 -9.29 -8.23 -1.49
N LEU A 54 -9.91 -7.36 -2.29
CA LEU A 54 -9.30 -6.11 -2.75
C LEU A 54 -9.06 -5.14 -1.59
N SER A 55 -9.88 -5.20 -0.54
CA SER A 55 -9.78 -4.32 0.64
C SER A 55 -8.49 -4.50 1.44
N VAL A 56 -7.76 -5.60 1.26
CA VAL A 56 -6.41 -5.81 1.83
C VAL A 56 -5.42 -4.75 1.34
N GLY A 57 -5.55 -4.25 0.10
CA GLY A 57 -4.70 -3.18 -0.44
C GLY A 57 -5.12 -1.76 -0.05
N SER A 58 -6.11 -1.59 0.83
CA SER A 58 -6.76 -0.27 1.04
C SER A 58 -5.85 0.78 1.64
N LEU A 59 -4.95 0.42 2.56
CA LEU A 59 -4.03 1.39 3.18
C LEU A 59 -3.09 2.01 2.16
N TYR A 60 -2.46 1.19 1.31
CA TYR A 60 -1.58 1.71 0.27
C TYR A 60 -2.38 2.48 -0.79
N ALA A 61 -3.56 1.98 -1.17
CA ALA A 61 -4.43 2.68 -2.10
C ALA A 61 -4.86 4.06 -1.57
N LEU A 62 -5.26 4.15 -0.30
CA LEU A 62 -5.62 5.39 0.37
C LEU A 62 -4.43 6.37 0.40
N GLN A 63 -3.25 5.90 0.81
CA GLN A 63 -2.03 6.71 0.83
C GLN A 63 -1.72 7.32 -0.55
N GLN A 64 -1.95 6.58 -1.63
CA GLN A 64 -1.72 7.07 -2.99
C GLN A 64 -2.89 7.86 -3.58
N GLY A 65 -4.02 7.96 -2.86
CA GLY A 65 -5.26 8.57 -3.34
C GLY A 65 -5.86 7.81 -4.52
N ALA A 66 -5.76 6.47 -4.51
CA ALA A 66 -6.36 5.57 -5.50
C ALA A 66 -7.77 5.13 -5.10
N TYR A 67 -8.50 4.50 -6.02
CA TYR A 67 -9.77 3.86 -5.66
C TYR A 67 -9.56 2.66 -4.73
N LEU A 68 -10.47 2.45 -3.77
CA LEU A 68 -10.40 1.34 -2.82
C LEU A 68 -11.27 0.14 -3.22
N ASN A 69 -12.23 0.31 -4.12
CA ASN A 69 -13.26 -0.70 -4.45
C ASN A 69 -13.24 -1.14 -5.91
N SER A 70 -12.11 -1.06 -6.61
CA SER A 70 -12.04 -1.28 -8.06
C SER A 70 -10.68 -1.84 -8.43
N LEU A 71 -10.61 -2.72 -9.42
CA LEU A 71 -9.34 -3.27 -9.88
C LEU A 71 -8.38 -2.16 -10.33
N THR A 72 -8.85 -1.27 -11.20
CA THR A 72 -8.11 -0.05 -11.56
C THR A 72 -7.96 0.91 -10.37
N LEU A 73 -6.77 1.50 -10.21
CA LEU A 73 -6.45 2.46 -9.16
C LEU A 73 -6.82 3.90 -9.53
N ASP A 74 -7.00 4.21 -10.83
CA ASP A 74 -7.22 5.57 -11.35
C ASP A 74 -6.15 6.58 -10.92
N ILE A 75 -4.88 6.15 -10.93
CA ILE A 75 -3.70 6.99 -10.65
C ILE A 75 -2.59 6.78 -11.70
N LYS A 76 -2.95 6.52 -12.97
CA LYS A 76 -1.98 6.25 -14.05
C LYS A 76 -0.86 7.30 -14.17
N ASP A 77 -1.13 8.54 -13.76
CA ASP A 77 -0.15 9.62 -13.71
C ASP A 77 0.96 9.41 -12.66
N LYS A 78 0.71 8.64 -11.59
CA LYS A 78 1.67 8.31 -10.54
C LYS A 78 2.37 6.97 -10.75
N LEU A 79 1.76 6.07 -11.52
CA LEU A 79 2.24 4.69 -11.67
C LEU A 79 3.67 4.59 -12.22
N PRO A 80 4.14 5.43 -13.17
CA PRO A 80 5.54 5.39 -13.59
C PRO A 80 6.52 5.61 -12.43
N THR A 81 6.26 6.62 -11.58
CA THR A 81 7.12 6.88 -10.40
C THR A 81 7.01 5.76 -9.37
N ILE A 82 5.80 5.29 -9.08
CA ILE A 82 5.61 4.20 -8.11
C ILE A 82 6.30 2.94 -8.61
N LEU A 83 6.04 2.50 -9.83
CA LEU A 83 6.53 1.22 -10.33
C LEU A 83 8.00 1.28 -10.71
N ALA A 84 8.43 2.25 -11.51
CA ALA A 84 9.80 2.31 -12.01
C ALA A 84 10.75 2.90 -10.95
N ASP A 85 10.47 4.10 -10.43
CA ASP A 85 11.44 4.81 -9.59
C ASP A 85 11.57 4.18 -8.19
N TRP A 86 10.48 3.70 -7.60
CA TRP A 86 10.49 3.15 -6.23
C TRP A 86 10.67 1.64 -6.17
N TRP A 87 10.13 0.92 -7.15
CA TRP A 87 10.10 -0.55 -7.14
C TRP A 87 10.93 -1.19 -8.26
N GLY A 88 11.48 -0.41 -9.20
CA GLY A 88 12.26 -0.95 -10.32
C GLY A 88 11.45 -1.76 -11.34
N ILE A 89 10.12 -1.67 -11.32
CA ILE A 89 9.22 -2.40 -12.22
C ILE A 89 9.01 -1.61 -13.50
N CYS A 90 9.66 -2.03 -14.59
CA CYS A 90 9.55 -1.38 -15.89
C CYS A 90 8.79 -2.21 -16.93
N ASN A 91 8.57 -3.50 -16.66
CA ASN A 91 7.96 -4.44 -17.59
C ASN A 91 7.26 -5.62 -16.89
N ALA A 92 6.68 -6.53 -17.69
CA ALA A 92 5.96 -7.71 -17.22
C ALA A 92 6.81 -8.70 -16.41
N GLN A 93 8.09 -8.86 -16.75
CA GLN A 93 9.00 -9.74 -16.04
C GLN A 93 9.30 -9.21 -14.63
N ASP A 94 9.67 -7.92 -14.54
CA ASP A 94 9.95 -7.26 -13.25
C ASP A 94 8.72 -7.30 -12.33
N ALA A 95 7.53 -7.10 -12.92
CA ALA A 95 6.26 -7.15 -12.21
C ALA A 95 6.05 -8.53 -11.58
N LYS A 96 6.19 -9.61 -12.36
CA LYS A 96 6.02 -10.99 -11.85
C LYS A 96 7.04 -11.32 -10.78
N GLN A 97 8.31 -10.97 -10.98
CA GLN A 97 9.36 -11.20 -9.98
C GLN A 97 9.04 -10.49 -8.65
N THR A 98 8.60 -9.23 -8.71
CA THR A 98 8.27 -8.45 -7.50
C THR A 98 7.04 -9.00 -6.79
N LEU A 99 5.98 -9.34 -7.54
CA LEU A 99 4.74 -9.89 -6.97
C LEU A 99 4.98 -11.27 -6.35
N GLU A 100 5.78 -12.12 -6.98
CA GLU A 100 6.19 -13.41 -6.41
C GLU A 100 7.04 -13.24 -5.14
N TYR A 101 7.97 -12.28 -5.13
CA TYR A 101 8.78 -11.98 -3.94
C TYR A 101 7.90 -11.55 -2.76
N LEU A 102 6.95 -10.63 -2.98
CA LEU A 102 6.03 -10.15 -1.95
C LEU A 102 5.10 -11.25 -1.45
N GLY A 103 4.71 -12.21 -2.30
CA GLY A 103 3.87 -13.34 -1.92
C GLY A 103 4.59 -14.45 -1.15
N LYS A 104 5.93 -14.52 -1.23
CA LYS A 104 6.71 -15.64 -0.66
C LYS A 104 7.63 -15.25 0.50
N LYS A 105 8.32 -14.11 0.41
CA LYS A 105 9.39 -13.73 1.34
C LYS A 105 8.98 -12.49 2.14
N GLY A 106 8.96 -11.33 1.49
CA GLY A 106 8.54 -10.08 2.11
C GLY A 106 9.26 -9.78 3.44
N PHE A 107 8.68 -8.89 4.25
CA PHE A 107 9.16 -8.59 5.59
C PHE A 107 8.85 -9.72 6.58
N ALA A 108 7.78 -10.47 6.34
CA ALA A 108 7.36 -11.59 7.18
C ALA A 108 8.42 -12.70 7.29
N TYR A 109 9.28 -12.87 6.28
CA TYR A 109 10.41 -13.80 6.34
C TYR A 109 11.46 -13.40 7.39
N TYR A 110 11.81 -12.11 7.46
CA TYR A 110 12.86 -11.61 8.34
C TYR A 110 12.35 -11.38 9.78
N PHE A 111 11.08 -11.00 9.91
CA PHE A 111 10.51 -10.48 11.14
C PHE A 111 10.68 -11.37 12.39
N PRO A 112 10.52 -12.71 12.34
CA PRO A 112 10.73 -13.55 13.52
C PRO A 112 12.15 -13.40 14.11
N HIS A 113 13.16 -13.28 13.25
CA HIS A 113 14.56 -13.11 13.65
C HIS A 113 14.85 -11.68 14.08
N VAL A 114 14.26 -10.68 13.41
CA VAL A 114 14.31 -9.28 13.82
C VAL A 114 13.73 -9.10 15.22
N TYR A 115 12.57 -9.70 15.50
CA TYR A 115 11.96 -9.66 16.82
C TYR A 115 12.83 -10.35 17.88
N GLN A 116 13.41 -11.51 17.58
CA GLN A 116 14.35 -12.19 18.49
C GLN A 116 15.56 -11.30 18.82
N ALA A 117 16.17 -10.67 17.80
CA ALA A 117 17.29 -9.76 17.99
C ALA A 117 16.91 -8.52 18.80
N PHE A 118 15.72 -7.95 18.57
CA PHE A 118 15.18 -6.80 19.32
C PHE A 118 14.99 -7.08 20.83
N LEU A 119 14.89 -8.35 21.23
CA LEU A 119 14.80 -8.73 22.64
C LEU A 119 16.15 -8.80 23.36
N LEU A 120 17.26 -8.66 22.63
CA LEU A 120 18.61 -8.79 23.16
C LEU A 120 19.27 -7.42 23.30
N ASP A 121 20.11 -7.28 24.33
CA ASP A 121 20.97 -6.09 24.50
C ASP A 121 22.36 -6.27 23.86
N ASP A 122 22.79 -7.52 23.63
CA ASP A 122 24.12 -7.85 23.10
C ASP A 122 24.17 -7.80 21.56
N GLU A 123 24.92 -6.85 21.01
CA GLU A 123 25.08 -6.67 19.56
C GLU A 123 25.69 -7.90 18.86
N GLU A 124 26.63 -8.59 19.52
CA GLU A 124 27.20 -9.82 18.95
C GLU A 124 26.17 -10.95 18.87
N ALA A 125 25.24 -11.04 19.85
CA ALA A 125 24.15 -12.01 19.81
C ALA A 125 23.14 -11.70 18.72
N LYS A 126 22.80 -10.42 18.51
CA LYS A 126 21.94 -9.96 17.40
C LYS A 126 22.53 -10.36 16.05
N ASP A 127 23.81 -10.07 15.83
CA ASP A 127 24.52 -10.41 14.60
C ASP A 127 24.55 -11.93 14.34
N ARG A 128 24.82 -12.73 15.37
CA ARG A 128 24.78 -14.20 15.27
C ARG A 128 23.42 -14.74 14.81
N ILE A 129 22.30 -14.14 15.24
CA ILE A 129 20.96 -14.55 14.80
C ILE A 129 20.84 -14.38 13.28
N PHE A 130 21.25 -13.23 12.75
CA PHE A 130 21.12 -12.95 11.32
C PHE A 130 22.07 -13.80 10.49
N GLN A 131 23.32 -13.97 10.90
CA GLN A 131 24.28 -14.83 10.18
C GLN A 131 23.82 -16.30 10.11
N GLN A 132 23.07 -16.78 11.11
CA GLN A 132 22.56 -18.16 11.14
C GLN A 132 21.34 -18.39 10.24
N HIS A 133 20.55 -17.36 9.96
CA HIS A 133 19.23 -17.51 9.32
C HIS A 133 19.10 -16.78 7.96
N MET A 134 20.08 -15.94 7.59
CA MET A 134 20.07 -15.20 6.33
C MET A 134 20.99 -15.86 5.31
N ASP A 135 20.43 -16.28 4.17
CA ASP A 135 21.13 -17.06 3.15
C ASP A 135 22.06 -16.21 2.26
N SER A 136 21.93 -14.88 2.32
CA SER A 136 22.65 -13.94 1.46
C SER A 136 22.94 -12.63 2.18
N GLN A 137 23.92 -11.88 1.67
CA GLN A 137 24.22 -10.54 2.20
C GLN A 137 23.02 -9.60 2.06
N GLU A 138 22.27 -9.67 0.96
CA GLU A 138 21.07 -8.85 0.77
C GLU A 138 20.01 -9.13 1.84
N ASP A 139 19.82 -10.39 2.22
CA ASP A 139 18.89 -10.78 3.27
C ASP A 139 19.35 -10.32 4.65
N TYR A 140 20.65 -10.45 4.92
CA TYR A 140 21.27 -9.94 6.13
C TYR A 140 21.07 -8.43 6.26
N ASP A 141 21.37 -7.67 5.21
CA ASP A 141 21.24 -6.21 5.20
C ASP A 141 19.79 -5.79 5.46
N LYS A 142 18.82 -6.46 4.84
CA LYS A 142 17.38 -6.21 5.06
C LYS A 142 16.93 -6.53 6.48
N ALA A 143 17.47 -7.57 7.11
CA ALA A 143 17.14 -7.92 8.49
C ALA A 143 17.73 -6.91 9.48
N VAL A 144 18.99 -6.50 9.28
CA VAL A 144 19.66 -5.46 10.08
C VAL A 144 18.94 -4.12 9.95
N GLU A 145 18.58 -3.71 8.73
CA GLU A 145 17.85 -2.47 8.50
C GLU A 145 16.48 -2.46 9.21
N GLN A 146 15.74 -3.58 9.15
CA GLN A 146 14.46 -3.70 9.86
C GLN A 146 14.62 -3.63 11.38
N LEU A 147 15.67 -4.24 11.94
CA LEU A 147 15.97 -4.15 13.36
C LEU A 147 16.28 -2.71 13.75
N HIS A 148 17.19 -2.06 13.04
CA HIS A 148 17.56 -0.67 13.31
C HIS A 148 16.35 0.27 13.23
N ASN A 149 15.49 0.10 12.21
CA ASN A 149 14.26 0.88 12.09
C ASN A 149 13.28 0.60 13.24
N LEU A 150 13.13 -0.66 13.66
CA LEU A 150 12.29 -1.01 14.81
C LEU A 150 12.81 -0.38 16.10
N GLU A 151 14.11 -0.47 16.37
CA GLU A 151 14.74 0.15 17.54
C GLU A 151 14.56 1.67 17.53
N ASP A 152 14.71 2.31 16.37
CA ASP A 152 14.52 3.76 16.23
C ASP A 152 13.06 4.19 16.45
N CYS A 153 12.08 3.44 15.94
CA CYS A 153 10.67 3.85 15.95
C CYS A 153 9.81 3.20 17.05
N TYR A 154 10.36 2.34 17.91
CA TYR A 154 9.59 1.60 18.92
C TYR A 154 8.76 2.52 19.82
N ASP A 155 9.35 3.60 20.35
CA ASP A 155 8.63 4.56 21.20
C ASP A 155 7.52 5.29 20.41
N GLU A 156 7.74 5.61 19.13
CA GLU A 156 6.71 6.23 18.28
C GLU A 156 5.53 5.28 18.07
N LEU A 157 5.77 3.97 17.92
CA LEU A 157 4.72 2.96 17.78
C LEU A 157 3.85 2.86 19.04
N LEU A 158 4.42 3.05 20.24
CA LEU A 158 3.69 3.16 21.50
C LEU A 158 2.89 4.47 21.56
N GLU A 159 3.54 5.60 21.25
CA GLU A 159 2.94 6.93 21.32
C GLU A 159 1.73 7.09 20.38
N CYS A 160 1.81 6.56 19.17
CA CYS A 160 0.71 6.61 18.21
C CYS A 160 -0.35 5.52 18.42
N GLY A 161 -0.18 4.65 19.43
CA GLY A 161 -1.14 3.62 19.78
C GLY A 161 -1.19 2.43 18.81
N THR A 162 -0.15 2.24 17.99
CA THR A 162 -0.05 1.05 17.11
C THR A 162 0.17 -0.21 17.94
N ILE A 163 0.98 -0.10 18.99
CA ILE A 163 1.22 -1.15 19.98
C ILE A 163 1.04 -0.58 21.38
N THR A 164 0.73 -1.46 22.34
CA THR A 164 0.61 -1.11 23.76
C THR A 164 1.73 -1.71 24.60
N CYS A 165 2.31 -2.81 24.13
CA CYS A 165 3.47 -3.46 24.72
C CYS A 165 4.30 -4.16 23.64
N ARG A 166 5.44 -4.72 24.03
CA ARG A 166 6.37 -5.36 23.10
C ARG A 166 5.77 -6.60 22.45
N GLU A 167 4.95 -7.35 23.18
CA GLU A 167 4.30 -8.58 22.72
C GLU A 167 3.32 -8.33 21.56
N ASP A 168 2.79 -7.11 21.43
CA ASP A 168 1.93 -6.73 20.31
C ASP A 168 2.69 -6.80 18.97
N LEU A 169 4.00 -6.58 18.96
CA LEU A 169 4.84 -6.75 17.75
C LEU A 169 4.74 -8.18 17.22
N LEU A 170 4.82 -9.18 18.10
CA LEU A 170 4.70 -10.58 17.71
C LEU A 170 3.26 -10.96 17.36
N ARG A 171 2.29 -10.46 18.13
CA ARG A 171 0.85 -10.69 17.92
C ARG A 171 0.41 -10.24 16.53
N TYR A 172 0.67 -8.98 16.19
CA TYR A 172 0.29 -8.43 14.89
C TYR A 172 1.27 -8.90 13.80
N GLY A 173 2.56 -8.88 14.08
CA GLY A 173 3.60 -9.14 13.07
C GLY A 173 3.50 -8.17 11.90
N VAL A 174 4.08 -8.53 10.75
CA VAL A 174 4.19 -7.63 9.58
C VAL A 174 3.54 -8.17 8.31
N THR A 175 2.84 -9.30 8.37
CA THR A 175 2.21 -9.90 7.19
C THR A 175 1.18 -8.99 6.53
N GLY A 176 0.50 -8.12 7.30
CA GLY A 176 -0.41 -7.12 6.74
C GLY A 176 0.29 -6.16 5.77
N TRP A 177 1.53 -5.77 6.06
CA TRP A 177 2.35 -4.90 5.21
C TRP A 177 2.71 -5.56 3.88
N ASP A 178 3.13 -6.82 3.91
CA ASP A 178 3.46 -7.57 2.68
C ASP A 178 2.22 -7.80 1.81
N ALA A 179 1.13 -8.28 2.42
CA ALA A 179 -0.12 -8.54 1.71
C ALA A 179 -0.74 -7.26 1.13
N GLY A 180 -0.75 -6.16 1.89
CA GLY A 180 -1.25 -4.88 1.41
C GLY A 180 -0.46 -4.35 0.22
N ARG A 181 0.88 -4.49 0.25
CA ARG A 181 1.75 -4.14 -0.89
C ARG A 181 1.54 -5.05 -2.08
N LEU A 182 1.45 -6.36 -1.90
CA LEU A 182 1.18 -7.32 -2.97
C LEU A 182 -0.13 -6.98 -3.70
N ASN A 183 -1.20 -6.75 -2.94
CA ASN A 183 -2.50 -6.39 -3.48
C ASN A 183 -2.44 -5.09 -4.31
N PHE A 184 -1.86 -4.03 -3.75
CA PHE A 184 -1.75 -2.74 -4.44
C PHE A 184 -0.84 -2.82 -5.67
N MET A 185 0.30 -3.53 -5.59
CA MET A 185 1.23 -3.71 -6.70
C MET A 185 0.60 -4.50 -7.85
N ALA A 186 -0.19 -5.54 -7.56
CA ALA A 186 -0.89 -6.30 -8.60
C ALA A 186 -1.83 -5.38 -9.40
N ARG A 187 -2.57 -4.51 -8.72
CA ARG A 187 -3.47 -3.53 -9.34
C ARG A 187 -2.71 -2.47 -10.15
N ALA A 188 -1.58 -1.99 -9.64
CA ALA A 188 -0.71 -1.05 -10.34
C ALA A 188 -0.14 -1.65 -11.63
N CYS A 189 0.34 -2.89 -11.57
CA CYS A 189 0.86 -3.61 -12.74
C CYS A 189 -0.24 -3.87 -13.78
N TYR A 190 -1.47 -4.19 -13.35
CA TYR A 190 -2.62 -4.33 -14.22
C TYR A 190 -2.99 -3.02 -14.95
N ASP A 191 -2.98 -1.89 -14.24
CA ASP A 191 -3.27 -0.57 -14.83
C ASP A 191 -2.26 -0.18 -15.91
N MET A 192 -1.00 -0.61 -15.76
CA MET A 192 0.10 -0.42 -16.72
C MET A 192 0.18 -1.52 -17.79
N LYS A 193 -0.71 -2.52 -17.75
CA LYS A 193 -0.73 -3.66 -18.70
C LYS A 193 0.53 -4.52 -18.67
N TYR A 194 1.23 -4.57 -17.53
CA TYR A 194 2.33 -5.50 -17.28
C TYR A 194 1.83 -6.91 -16.95
N ILE A 195 0.61 -7.02 -16.40
CA ILE A 195 -0.07 -8.29 -16.16
C ILE A 195 -1.53 -8.21 -16.63
N SER A 196 -2.11 -9.37 -16.91
CA SER A 196 -3.53 -9.55 -17.23
C SER A 196 -4.42 -9.38 -16.00
N GLU A 197 -5.73 -9.33 -16.23
CA GLU A 197 -6.73 -9.28 -15.14
C GLU A 197 -6.69 -10.54 -14.27
N ASP A 198 -6.62 -11.72 -14.90
CA ASP A 198 -6.57 -13.01 -14.21
C ASP A 198 -5.31 -13.12 -13.34
N GLU A 199 -4.16 -12.66 -13.84
CA GLU A 199 -2.92 -12.59 -13.06
C GLU A 199 -3.04 -11.61 -11.89
N ALA A 200 -3.67 -10.45 -12.10
CA ALA A 200 -3.88 -9.49 -11.01
C ALA A 200 -4.75 -10.09 -9.89
N TRP A 201 -5.85 -10.76 -10.26
CA TRP A 201 -6.70 -11.45 -9.30
C TRP A 201 -6.01 -12.63 -8.61
N HIS A 202 -5.15 -13.36 -9.30
CA HIS A 202 -4.32 -14.39 -8.69
C HIS A 202 -3.49 -13.83 -7.52
N TYR A 203 -2.78 -12.72 -7.71
CA TYR A 203 -1.99 -12.10 -6.64
C TYR A 203 -2.84 -11.43 -5.56
N ILE A 204 -4.01 -10.86 -5.91
CA ILE A 204 -4.95 -10.30 -4.94
C ILE A 204 -5.53 -11.41 -4.04
N ASN A 205 -5.85 -12.57 -4.60
CA ASN A 205 -6.30 -13.75 -3.85
C ASN A 205 -5.19 -14.22 -2.90
N HIS A 206 -3.96 -14.33 -3.41
CA HIS A 206 -2.80 -14.72 -2.59
C HIS A 206 -2.58 -13.75 -1.42
N ALA A 207 -2.64 -12.44 -1.67
CA ALA A 207 -2.54 -11.43 -0.62
C ALA A 207 -3.62 -11.59 0.46
N TYR A 208 -4.86 -11.92 0.06
CA TYR A 208 -5.94 -12.20 1.01
C TYR A 208 -5.70 -13.49 1.82
N GLU A 209 -5.25 -14.56 1.17
CA GLU A 209 -4.92 -15.84 1.82
C GLU A 209 -3.80 -15.69 2.87
N MET A 210 -2.83 -14.82 2.63
CA MET A 210 -1.75 -14.52 3.58
C MET A 210 -2.27 -13.96 4.92
N VAL A 211 -3.42 -13.28 4.93
CA VAL A 211 -3.88 -12.51 6.10
C VAL A 211 -5.18 -13.02 6.70
N HIS A 212 -6.08 -13.62 5.91
CA HIS A 212 -7.42 -13.98 6.35
C HIS A 212 -7.44 -14.97 7.52
N SER A 213 -6.55 -15.97 7.50
CA SER A 213 -6.43 -16.96 8.58
C SER A 213 -5.55 -16.49 9.74
N ARG A 214 -4.77 -15.42 9.55
CA ARG A 214 -3.82 -14.90 10.54
C ARG A 214 -4.45 -13.89 11.49
N PHE A 215 -5.38 -13.08 10.99
CA PHE A 215 -6.01 -12.03 11.79
C PHE A 215 -7.48 -12.33 12.05
N SER A 216 -8.02 -11.66 13.07
CA SER A 216 -9.43 -11.80 13.46
C SER A 216 -10.26 -10.55 13.16
N SER A 217 -9.61 -9.47 12.72
CA SER A 217 -10.26 -8.19 12.46
C SER A 217 -9.45 -7.30 11.51
N TRP A 218 -10.12 -6.32 10.90
CA TRP A 218 -9.45 -5.25 10.15
C TRP A 218 -8.49 -4.44 11.02
N HIS A 219 -8.75 -4.34 12.33
CA HIS A 219 -7.87 -3.64 13.27
C HIS A 219 -6.52 -4.37 13.38
N ASP A 220 -6.53 -5.68 13.63
CA ASP A 220 -5.30 -6.48 13.71
C ASP A 220 -4.49 -6.40 12.40
N PHE A 221 -5.18 -6.48 11.25
CA PHE A 221 -4.57 -6.28 9.94
C PHE A 221 -3.92 -4.90 9.80
N ALA A 222 -4.63 -3.85 10.22
CA ALA A 222 -4.14 -2.48 10.14
C ALA A 222 -2.88 -2.27 10.99
N MET A 223 -2.86 -2.79 12.23
CA MET A 223 -1.69 -2.70 13.10
C MET A 223 -0.50 -3.43 12.47
N SER A 224 -0.73 -4.63 11.91
CA SER A 224 0.31 -5.36 11.20
C SER A 224 0.90 -4.60 10.01
N TYR A 225 0.06 -3.87 9.26
CA TYR A 225 0.52 -3.02 8.17
C TYR A 225 1.35 -1.82 8.69
N VAL A 226 0.88 -1.14 9.74
CA VAL A 226 1.58 0.02 10.31
C VAL A 226 2.95 -0.39 10.85
N ILE A 227 3.04 -1.51 11.58
CA ILE A 227 4.31 -2.04 12.09
C ILE A 227 5.27 -2.34 10.93
N GLY A 228 4.83 -3.08 9.91
CA GLY A 228 5.70 -3.41 8.77
C GLY A 228 6.19 -2.17 8.01
N ARG A 229 5.37 -1.13 7.93
CA ARG A 229 5.77 0.16 7.36
C ARG A 229 6.81 0.88 8.22
N ALA A 230 6.67 0.82 9.53
CA ALA A 230 7.64 1.40 10.46
C ALA A 230 8.99 0.69 10.34
N LEU A 231 9.01 -0.64 10.21
CA LEU A 231 10.22 -1.41 9.92
C LEU A 231 10.86 -1.07 8.57
N TRP A 232 10.10 -0.56 7.61
CA TRP A 232 10.61 -0.16 6.29
C TRP A 232 11.28 1.21 6.31
N GLY A 233 10.78 2.17 7.11
CA GLY A 233 11.25 3.56 7.04
C GLY A 233 11.63 4.22 8.36
N GLY A 234 11.59 3.50 9.48
CA GLY A 234 11.86 4.03 10.83
C GLY A 234 10.97 5.25 11.14
N LYS A 235 11.52 6.24 11.85
CA LYS A 235 10.84 7.52 12.11
C LYS A 235 10.51 8.33 10.85
N SER A 236 11.28 8.15 9.77
CA SER A 236 11.06 8.88 8.51
C SER A 236 9.79 8.43 7.77
N ALA A 237 9.22 7.28 8.16
CA ALA A 237 8.01 6.77 7.56
C ALA A 237 6.79 7.65 7.88
N SER A 238 6.76 8.48 8.92
CA SER A 238 5.52 9.11 9.42
C SER A 238 4.52 8.03 9.86
N ASN A 239 4.82 7.38 10.98
CA ASN A 239 4.02 6.24 11.47
C ASN A 239 2.68 6.71 12.03
N SER A 240 2.66 7.84 12.74
CA SER A 240 1.42 8.53 13.15
C SER A 240 0.49 8.86 11.97
N GLY A 241 1.05 9.29 10.82
CA GLY A 241 0.28 9.56 9.62
C GLY A 241 -0.36 8.31 9.02
N MET A 242 0.35 7.19 9.00
CA MET A 242 -0.22 5.91 8.56
C MET A 242 -1.27 5.39 9.55
N MET A 243 -1.05 5.57 10.84
CA MET A 243 -2.03 5.20 11.87
C MET A 243 -3.33 6.00 11.70
N TYR A 244 -3.25 7.31 11.41
CA TYR A 244 -4.43 8.10 11.07
C TYR A 244 -5.19 7.55 9.85
N MET A 245 -4.49 7.11 8.80
CA MET A 245 -5.12 6.48 7.64
C MET A 245 -5.79 5.14 7.98
N ALA A 246 -5.16 4.35 8.85
CA ALA A 246 -5.75 3.12 9.38
C ALA A 246 -7.03 3.41 10.17
N GLU A 247 -7.02 4.42 11.04
CA GLU A 247 -8.21 4.83 11.77
C GLU A 247 -9.34 5.31 10.85
N ASP A 248 -9.02 6.09 9.80
CA ASP A 248 -10.01 6.54 8.82
C ASP A 248 -10.66 5.34 8.12
N LEU A 249 -9.89 4.33 7.74
CA LEU A 249 -10.44 3.10 7.18
C LEU A 249 -11.26 2.30 8.20
N LEU A 250 -10.90 2.28 9.48
CA LEU A 250 -11.64 1.54 10.49
C LEU A 250 -12.96 2.22 10.91
N LYS A 251 -13.06 3.55 10.77
CA LYS A 251 -14.18 4.33 11.32
C LYS A 251 -15.10 4.93 10.24
N SER A 252 -14.59 5.24 9.06
CA SER A 252 -15.34 5.96 8.03
C SER A 252 -16.43 5.11 7.39
N GLU A 253 -17.65 5.64 7.28
CA GLU A 253 -18.77 4.99 6.56
C GLU A 253 -18.48 4.77 5.07
N LYS A 254 -17.52 5.51 4.49
CA LYS A 254 -17.10 5.32 3.10
C LYS A 254 -16.14 4.16 2.93
N SER A 255 -15.49 3.72 4.01
CA SER A 255 -14.45 2.71 3.99
C SER A 255 -15.00 1.35 3.55
N PRO A 256 -14.20 0.55 2.82
CA PRO A 256 -14.50 -0.87 2.67
C PRO A 256 -14.60 -1.61 4.01
N TRP A 257 -13.75 -1.30 4.98
CA TRP A 257 -13.61 -2.09 6.21
C TRP A 257 -14.79 -1.95 7.17
N THR A 258 -15.59 -0.90 7.03
CA THR A 258 -16.84 -0.73 7.79
C THR A 258 -18.04 -1.35 7.08
N LYS A 259 -17.90 -1.68 5.80
CA LYS A 259 -18.96 -2.27 4.97
C LYS A 259 -18.85 -3.78 4.82
N ILE A 260 -17.64 -4.31 4.98
CA ILE A 260 -17.31 -5.71 4.77
C ILE A 260 -16.76 -6.26 6.07
N GLU A 261 -17.43 -7.25 6.63
CA GLU A 261 -16.92 -7.95 7.80
C GLU A 261 -15.62 -8.69 7.48
N TRP A 262 -14.73 -8.80 8.48
CA TRP A 262 -13.44 -9.47 8.35
C TRP A 262 -13.54 -10.92 7.87
#